data_AF-A0AA38I855-F1
#
_entry.id   AF-A0AA38I855-F1
#
_cell.length_a   1.000
_cell.length_b   1.000
_cell.length_c   1.000
_cell.angle_alpha   90.00
_cell.angle_beta   90.00
_cell.angle_gamma   90.00
#
_symmetry.space_group_name_H-M   'P 1'
#
loop_
_entity.id
_entity.type
_entity.pdbx_description
1 polymer ?
#
loop_
_entity_poly.entity_id
_entity_poly.type
_entity_poly.pdbx_seq_one_letter_code
_entity_poly.pdbx_strand_id
1 'polypeptide(L)'
;MINLRIRQILTYVSIALTVRYINPENQSKISTEFFVTVGSIQGLDMVEIIGKYLAPRPQHTNHGRLFVGYRQGFYTIQPVGIHMFGSMSKNITTFLNLSHPKEYTGHSFKRSCTSMLAVSGTDLLTVKHHVGWKSNAVAEV
;
A
#
# COMPACT_ATOMS: atom_id res chain seq x y z
N MET A 1 -5.16 -5.74 9.39
CA MET A 1 -6.16 -5.34 8.36
C MET A 1 -5.72 -4.07 7.60
N ILE A 2 -5.77 -4.02 6.26
CA ILE A 2 -5.55 -2.77 5.50
C ILE A 2 -6.74 -1.83 5.77
N ASN A 3 -6.51 -0.81 6.61
CA ASN A 3 -7.53 0.12 7.08
C ASN A 3 -7.06 1.57 6.94
N LEU A 4 -6.43 1.89 5.81
CA LEU A 4 -6.01 3.24 5.51
C LEU A 4 -7.25 4.11 5.28
N ARG A 5 -7.31 5.29 5.89
CA ARG A 5 -8.41 6.25 5.78
C ARG A 5 -7.99 7.48 4.98
N ILE A 6 -8.95 8.14 4.33
CA ILE A 6 -8.68 9.35 3.53
C ILE A 6 -7.95 10.42 4.36
N ARG A 7 -8.42 10.67 5.58
CA ARG A 7 -7.81 11.62 6.52
C ARG A 7 -6.36 11.30 6.94
N GLN A 8 -5.88 10.10 6.66
CA GLN A 8 -4.50 9.69 6.95
C GLN A 8 -3.54 10.02 5.80
N ILE A 9 -4.08 10.43 4.65
CA ILE A 9 -3.33 11.07 3.59
C ILE A 9 -3.25 12.54 3.96
N LEU A 10 -2.11 12.94 4.51
CA LEU A 10 -1.85 14.32 4.91
C LEU A 10 -1.36 15.13 3.69
N THR A 11 -1.78 16.38 3.69
CA THR A 11 -1.71 17.37 2.61
C THR A 11 -0.36 17.44 1.91
N TYR A 12 -0.40 17.77 0.62
CA TYR A 12 0.74 18.12 -0.23
C TYR A 12 1.68 19.11 0.48
N VAL A 13 2.90 18.70 0.79
CA VAL A 13 3.99 19.62 1.10
C VAL A 13 4.95 19.52 -0.07
N SER A 14 4.74 20.37 -1.08
CA SER A 14 5.53 20.74 -2.29
C SER A 14 6.32 19.68 -3.09
N ILE A 15 6.66 18.53 -2.53
CA ILE A 15 7.58 17.49 -3.04
C ILE A 15 7.17 16.07 -2.63
N ALA A 16 6.21 15.90 -1.70
CA ALA A 16 5.73 14.58 -1.29
C ALA A 16 4.31 14.59 -0.71
N LEU A 17 3.63 13.44 -0.82
CA LEU A 17 2.40 13.11 -0.09
C LEU A 17 2.78 12.30 1.15
N THR A 18 2.36 12.76 2.34
CA THR A 18 2.64 12.05 3.58
C THR A 18 1.47 11.15 3.95
N VAL A 19 1.74 9.86 4.14
CA VAL A 19 0.73 8.86 4.54
C VAL A 19 1.05 8.37 5.94
N ARG A 20 0.19 8.70 6.91
CA ARG A 20 0.33 8.24 8.30
C ARG A 20 -0.48 6.96 8.51
N TYR A 21 0.18 5.81 8.48
CA TYR A 21 -0.46 4.55 8.80
C TYR A 21 -0.46 4.31 10.31
N ILE A 22 -1.62 3.90 10.83
CA ILE A 22 -1.80 3.51 12.22
C ILE A 22 -2.31 2.07 12.18
N ASN A 23 -1.51 1.13 12.69
CA ASN A 23 -1.91 -0.26 12.75
C ASN A 23 -3.01 -0.44 13.82
N PRO A 24 -4.22 -0.89 13.46
CA PRO A 24 -5.29 -1.09 14.43
C PRO A 24 -5.08 -2.31 15.36
N GLU A 25 -4.17 -3.24 15.03
CA GLU A 25 -4.00 -4.51 15.75
C GLU A 25 -2.83 -4.50 16.76
N ASN A 26 -1.96 -3.48 16.73
CA ASN A 26 -0.91 -3.31 17.75
C ASN A 26 -1.41 -2.33 18.82
N GLN A 27 -1.50 -2.78 20.07
CA GLN A 27 -1.75 -1.90 21.22
C GLN A 27 -0.63 -0.85 21.42
N SER A 28 0.53 -1.01 20.75
CA SER A 28 1.52 0.04 20.65
C SER A 28 1.11 1.06 19.59
N LYS A 29 0.90 2.31 20.03
CA LYS A 29 0.61 3.52 19.22
C LYS A 29 1.77 3.91 18.29
N ILE A 30 2.44 2.96 17.65
CA ILE A 30 3.54 3.24 16.72
C ILE A 30 2.88 3.58 15.38
N SER A 31 2.84 4.87 15.06
CA SER A 31 2.48 5.36 13.74
C SER A 31 3.71 5.29 12.83
N THR A 32 3.59 4.58 11.71
CA THR A 32 4.60 4.63 10.65
C THR A 32 4.17 5.67 9.64
N GLU A 33 5.02 6.66 9.41
CA GLU A 33 4.83 7.65 8.35
C GLU A 33 5.57 7.19 7.09
N PHE A 34 4.88 7.31 5.96
CA PHE A 34 5.41 7.01 4.65
C PHE A 34 5.39 8.29 3.82
N PHE A 35 6.45 8.50 3.04
CA PHE A 35 6.53 9.58 2.07
C PHE A 35 6.34 8.98 0.68
N VAL A 36 5.36 9.49 -0.06
CA VAL A 36 5.22 9.23 -1.49
C VAL A 36 5.84 10.41 -2.21
N THR A 37 7.01 10.20 -2.78
CA THR A 37 7.78 11.25 -3.47
C THR A 37 7.10 11.63 -4.78
N VAL A 38 7.11 12.93 -5.10
CA VAL A 38 6.77 13.43 -6.44
C VAL A 38 7.87 12.99 -7.43
N GLY A 39 7.48 12.70 -8.67
CA GLY A 39 8.41 12.30 -9.72
C GLY A 39 8.14 10.92 -10.29
N SER A 40 8.80 10.65 -11.41
CA SER A 40 8.58 9.44 -12.20
C SER A 40 9.46 8.29 -11.69
N ILE A 41 8.83 7.27 -11.11
CA ILE A 41 9.46 5.98 -10.86
C ILE A 41 9.07 5.07 -12.03
N GLN A 42 10.04 4.74 -12.90
CA GLN A 42 9.80 3.90 -14.08
C GLN A 42 8.65 4.40 -14.98
N GLY A 43 8.52 5.72 -15.14
CA GLY A 43 7.44 6.31 -15.94
C GLY A 43 6.16 6.62 -15.14
N LEU A 44 6.07 6.27 -13.86
CA LEU A 44 4.88 6.44 -13.03
C LEU A 44 5.08 7.50 -11.95
N ASP A 45 4.23 8.53 -11.94
CA ASP A 45 4.12 9.45 -10.81
C ASP A 45 3.04 8.95 -9.85
N MET A 46 3.48 8.48 -8.68
CA MET A 46 2.57 7.91 -7.67
C MET A 46 1.60 8.94 -7.10
N VAL A 47 2.01 10.20 -7.00
CA VAL A 47 1.15 11.27 -6.48
C VAL A 47 0.06 11.59 -7.50
N GLU A 48 0.38 11.62 -8.78
CA GLU A 48 -0.59 11.75 -9.86
C GLU A 48 -1.60 10.58 -9.87
N ILE A 49 -1.11 9.34 -9.72
CA ILE A 49 -1.96 8.14 -9.66
C ILE A 49 -2.93 8.21 -8.48
N ILE A 50 -2.45 8.59 -7.29
CA ILE A 50 -3.30 8.77 -6.11
C ILE A 50 -4.33 9.88 -6.36
N GLY A 51 -3.93 10.99 -6.98
CA GLY A 51 -4.84 12.08 -7.37
C GLY A 51 -5.95 11.60 -8.31
N LYS A 52 -5.60 10.86 -9.37
CA LYS A 52 -6.54 10.26 -10.33
C LYS A 52 -7.51 9.28 -9.66
N TYR A 53 -7.05 8.55 -8.65
CA TYR A 53 -7.92 7.65 -7.89
C TYR A 53 -8.89 8.41 -6.96
N LEU A 54 -8.44 9.50 -6.35
CA LEU A 54 -9.23 10.29 -5.40
C LEU A 54 -10.29 11.16 -6.07
N ALA A 55 -10.01 11.71 -7.25
CA ALA A 55 -10.89 12.66 -7.93
C ALA A 55 -12.31 12.13 -8.27
N PRO A 56 -12.48 10.94 -8.90
CA PRO A 56 -13.80 10.43 -9.31
C PRO A 56 -14.57 9.73 -8.17
N ARG A 57 -14.08 9.84 -6.94
CA ARG A 57 -14.53 9.01 -5.85
C ARG A 57 -15.88 9.49 -5.29
N PRO A 58 -16.83 8.59 -4.96
CA PRO A 58 -18.10 8.98 -4.37
C PRO A 58 -17.88 9.74 -3.07
N GLN A 59 -18.44 10.95 -2.96
CA GLN A 59 -18.35 11.76 -1.75
C GLN A 59 -19.21 11.17 -0.62
N HIS A 60 -20.31 10.50 -0.96
CA HIS A 60 -21.30 9.99 -0.02
C HIS A 60 -20.99 8.55 0.46
N THR A 61 -19.78 8.30 0.94
CA THR A 61 -19.45 7.03 1.59
C THR A 61 -19.77 7.07 3.08
N ASN A 62 -20.41 6.03 3.61
CA ASN A 62 -20.69 5.88 5.05
C ASN A 62 -19.44 5.52 5.90
N HIS A 63 -18.24 5.56 5.31
CA HIS A 63 -16.99 5.20 5.94
C HIS A 63 -15.84 6.08 5.46
N GLY A 64 -14.78 6.20 6.26
CA GLY A 64 -13.58 6.95 5.87
C GLY A 64 -12.47 6.14 5.19
N ARG A 65 -12.68 4.87 4.82
CA ARG A 65 -11.64 3.99 4.22
C ARG A 65 -11.14 4.57 2.90
N LEU A 66 -9.88 4.36 2.54
CA LEU A 66 -9.28 4.87 1.31
C LEU A 66 -9.67 4.06 0.07
N PHE A 67 -9.81 2.75 0.17
CA PHE A 67 -10.09 1.94 -1.02
C PHE A 67 -11.57 1.58 -1.10
N VAL A 68 -12.22 2.01 -2.18
CA VAL A 68 -13.60 1.67 -2.54
C VAL A 68 -13.65 0.75 -3.75
N GLY A 69 -14.70 -0.05 -3.83
CA GLY A 69 -14.94 -0.95 -4.94
C GLY A 69 -15.10 -0.20 -6.26
N TYR A 70 -14.73 -0.88 -7.34
CA TYR A 70 -14.92 -0.41 -8.71
C TYR A 70 -15.55 -1.55 -9.51
N ARG A 71 -16.69 -1.29 -10.15
CA ARG A 71 -17.47 -2.29 -10.89
C ARG A 71 -18.08 -1.65 -12.12
N GLN A 72 -17.97 -2.33 -13.27
CA GLN A 72 -18.60 -1.92 -14.53
C GLN A 72 -18.32 -0.46 -14.92
N GLY A 73 -17.13 0.07 -14.64
CA GLY A 73 -16.78 1.45 -14.97
C GLY A 73 -17.06 2.48 -13.87
N PHE A 74 -17.68 2.09 -12.76
CA PHE A 74 -18.11 3.01 -11.71
C PHE A 74 -17.52 2.65 -10.35
N TYR A 75 -17.23 3.69 -9.57
CA TYR A 75 -16.88 3.56 -8.16
C TYR A 75 -18.13 3.25 -7.32
N THR A 76 -18.00 2.30 -6.40
CA THR A 76 -19.06 1.96 -5.45
C THR A 76 -18.77 2.60 -4.10
N ILE A 77 -19.78 2.69 -3.23
CA ILE A 77 -19.59 3.15 -1.85
C ILE A 77 -19.05 2.06 -0.92
N GLN A 78 -18.91 0.82 -1.41
CA GLN A 78 -18.47 -0.30 -0.60
C GLN A 78 -16.94 -0.30 -0.49
N PRO A 79 -16.37 -0.61 0.68
CA PRO A 79 -14.93 -0.70 0.82
C PRO A 79 -14.39 -1.95 0.14
N VAL A 80 -13.17 -1.88 -0.37
CA VAL A 80 -12.47 -3.05 -0.92
C VAL A 80 -12.20 -4.06 0.20
N GLY A 81 -12.58 -5.32 -0.04
CA GLY A 81 -12.38 -6.41 0.91
C GLY A 81 -10.94 -6.92 0.95
N ILE A 82 -10.53 -7.50 2.09
CA ILE A 82 -9.16 -8.01 2.29
C ILE A 82 -8.77 -9.09 1.27
N HIS A 83 -9.72 -9.94 0.86
CA HIS A 83 -9.49 -10.98 -0.14
C HIS A 83 -9.16 -10.43 -1.54
N MET A 84 -9.61 -9.21 -1.86
CA MET A 84 -9.22 -8.54 -3.11
C MET A 84 -7.74 -8.19 -3.09
N PHE A 85 -7.25 -7.57 -2.00
CA PHE A 85 -5.82 -7.29 -1.83
C PHE A 85 -4.99 -8.58 -1.77
N GLY A 86 -5.49 -9.60 -1.07
CA GLY A 86 -4.81 -10.90 -0.96
C GLY A 86 -4.67 -11.63 -2.30
N SER A 87 -5.65 -11.50 -3.19
CA SER A 87 -5.63 -12.13 -4.53
C SER A 87 -4.94 -11.27 -5.60
N MET A 88 -4.63 -10.00 -5.31
CA MET A 88 -4.07 -9.08 -6.28
C MET A 88 -2.71 -9.54 -6.83
N SER A 89 -1.82 -10.08 -5.98
CA SER A 89 -0.53 -10.64 -6.44
C SER A 89 -0.72 -11.79 -7.43
N LYS A 90 -1.66 -12.70 -7.14
CA LYS A 90 -2.03 -13.79 -8.03
C LYS A 90 -2.60 -13.26 -9.36
N ASN A 91 -3.45 -12.24 -9.32
CA ASN A 91 -4.07 -11.69 -10.52
C ASN A 91 -3.02 -11.00 -11.42
N ILE A 92 -2.09 -10.25 -10.84
CA ILE A 92 -0.98 -9.61 -11.58
C ILE A 92 -0.07 -10.68 -12.21
N THR A 93 0.32 -11.69 -11.43
CA THR A 93 1.20 -12.76 -11.94
C THR A 93 0.53 -13.61 -13.01
N THR A 94 -0.78 -13.84 -12.89
CA THR A 94 -1.58 -14.45 -13.98
C THR A 94 -1.60 -13.58 -15.23
N PHE A 95 -1.85 -12.28 -15.09
CA PHE A 95 -1.87 -11.35 -16.21
C PHE A 95 -0.51 -11.26 -16.93
N LEU A 96 0.58 -11.29 -16.17
CA LEU A 96 1.95 -11.29 -16.70
C LEU A 96 2.43 -12.67 -17.19
N ASN A 97 1.60 -13.72 -17.11
CA ASN A 97 1.95 -15.10 -17.46
C ASN A 97 3.20 -15.64 -16.73
N LEU A 98 3.35 -15.30 -15.45
CA LEU A 98 4.43 -15.84 -14.62
C LEU A 98 4.14 -17.28 -14.19
N SER A 99 5.19 -18.02 -13.85
CA SER A 99 5.07 -19.37 -13.31
C SER A 99 4.43 -19.37 -11.92
N HIS A 100 3.68 -20.43 -11.62
CA HIS A 100 3.01 -20.65 -10.33
C HIS A 100 2.22 -19.45 -9.73
N PRO A 101 1.29 -18.79 -10.46
CA PRO A 101 0.56 -17.61 -9.96
C PRO A 101 -0.17 -17.84 -8.62
N LYS A 102 -0.55 -19.08 -8.33
CA LYS A 102 -1.25 -19.47 -7.08
C LYS A 102 -0.40 -19.28 -5.82
N GLU A 103 0.92 -19.26 -5.94
CA GLU A 103 1.85 -19.07 -4.82
C GLU A 103 2.00 -17.59 -4.43
N TYR A 104 1.60 -16.68 -5.33
CA TYR A 104 1.66 -15.24 -5.08
C TYR A 104 0.45 -14.80 -4.24
N THR A 105 0.71 -14.49 -2.98
CA THR A 105 -0.30 -14.04 -2.02
C THR A 105 -0.11 -12.57 -1.67
N GLY A 106 -0.99 -12.00 -0.83
CA GLY A 106 -0.77 -10.66 -0.28
C GLY A 106 0.57 -10.50 0.46
N HIS A 107 1.17 -11.58 0.95
CA HIS A 107 2.50 -11.54 1.57
C HIS A 107 3.63 -11.27 0.57
N SER A 108 3.43 -11.63 -0.71
CA SER A 108 4.42 -11.39 -1.77
C SER A 108 4.72 -9.90 -1.93
N PHE A 109 3.72 -9.02 -1.89
CA PHE A 109 3.95 -7.56 -1.93
C PHE A 109 4.82 -7.07 -0.78
N LYS A 110 4.58 -7.59 0.42
CA LYS A 110 5.37 -7.21 1.60
C LYS A 110 6.83 -7.65 1.44
N ARG A 111 7.07 -8.87 0.97
CA ARG A 111 8.42 -9.41 0.70
C ARG A 111 9.12 -8.62 -0.41
N SER A 112 8.46 -8.38 -1.54
CA SER A 112 9.03 -7.58 -2.64
C SER A 112 9.40 -6.17 -2.20
N CYS A 113 8.56 -5.51 -1.39
CA CYS A 113 8.86 -4.20 -0.83
C CYS A 113 10.10 -4.23 0.08
N THR A 114 10.20 -5.21 0.99
CA THR A 114 11.40 -5.38 1.83
C THR A 114 12.65 -5.61 0.99
N SER A 115 12.61 -6.53 0.02
CA SER A 115 13.77 -6.84 -0.83
C SER A 115 14.21 -5.61 -1.62
N MET A 116 13.27 -4.83 -2.15
CA MET A 116 13.58 -3.59 -2.86
C MET A 116 14.27 -2.56 -1.95
N LEU A 117 13.82 -2.41 -0.71
CA LEU A 117 14.46 -1.52 0.27
C LEU A 117 15.84 -2.01 0.72
N ALA A 118 16.02 -3.32 0.85
CA ALA A 118 17.32 -3.90 1.18
C ALA A 118 18.33 -3.68 0.04
N VAL A 119 17.91 -3.89 -1.21
CA VAL A 119 18.74 -3.66 -2.41
C VAL A 119 19.13 -2.19 -2.58
N SER A 120 18.29 -1.24 -2.14
CA SER A 120 18.63 0.19 -2.19
C SER A 120 19.66 0.62 -1.14
N GLY A 121 20.26 -0.31 -0.39
CA GLY A 121 21.27 -0.01 0.63
C GLY A 121 20.69 0.58 1.92
N THR A 122 19.38 0.43 2.13
CA THR A 122 18.71 0.96 3.32
C THR A 122 19.12 0.17 4.57
N ASP A 123 19.41 0.87 5.67
CA ASP A 123 19.75 0.25 6.94
C ASP A 123 18.65 -0.70 7.46
N LEU A 124 19.07 -1.77 8.13
CA LEU A 124 18.20 -2.84 8.65
C LEU A 124 17.14 -2.31 9.61
N LEU A 125 17.46 -1.33 10.47
CA LEU A 125 16.48 -0.76 11.40
C LEU A 125 15.40 0.01 10.65
N THR A 126 15.78 0.70 9.58
CA THR A 126 14.85 1.42 8.70
C THR A 126 13.93 0.44 7.96
N VAL A 127 14.47 -0.67 7.45
CA VAL A 127 13.66 -1.75 6.85
C VAL A 127 12.68 -2.34 7.86
N LYS A 128 13.14 -2.65 9.08
CA LYS A 128 12.27 -3.16 10.15
C LYS A 128 11.14 -2.20 10.50
N HIS A 129 11.44 -0.90 10.60
CA HIS A 129 10.44 0.13 10.88
C HIS A 129 9.42 0.24 9.74
N HIS A 130 9.88 0.23 8.49
CA HIS A 130 9.03 0.35 7.31
C HIS A 130 8.06 -0.83 7.14
N VAL A 131 8.55 -2.04 7.39
CA VAL A 131 7.82 -3.30 7.18
C VAL A 131 7.04 -3.72 8.45
N GLY A 132 7.33 -3.10 9.60
CA GLY A 132 6.72 -3.38 10.89
C GLY A 132 7.17 -4.71 11.50
N TRP A 133 8.46 -5.06 11.37
CA TRP A 133 9.03 -6.29 11.92
C TRP A 133 9.42 -6.12 13.39
N LYS A 134 9.01 -7.08 14.23
CA LYS A 134 9.30 -7.09 15.67
C LYS A 134 10.71 -7.61 16.00
N SER A 135 11.32 -8.45 15.16
CA SER A 135 12.65 -9.06 15.39
C SER A 135 13.54 -9.01 14.15
N ASN A 136 14.87 -9.09 14.35
CA ASN A 136 15.87 -9.11 13.27
C ASN A 136 15.86 -10.44 12.50
N ALA A 137 15.48 -11.54 13.15
CA ALA A 137 15.47 -12.87 12.53
C ALA A 137 14.55 -13.00 11.31
N VAL A 138 13.57 -12.10 11.14
CA VAL A 138 12.67 -12.08 9.96
C VAL A 138 13.36 -11.41 8.75
N ALA A 139 14.45 -10.69 8.97
CA ALA A 139 15.17 -9.95 7.94
C ALA A 139 16.27 -10.73 7.23
N GLU A 140 16.79 -11.78 7.86
CA GLU A 140 17.92 -12.57 7.37
C GLU A 140 17.47 -13.79 6.54
N VAL A 141 16.32 -13.69 5.85
CA VAL A 141 15.76 -14.77 5.01
C VAL A 141 15.79 -14.41 3.54
#